data_AF-A0A6C1PL46-F1
#
_entry.id   AF-A0A6C1PL46-F1
#
_cell.length_a   1.000
_cell.length_b   1.000
_cell.length_c   1.000
_cell.angle_alpha   90.00
_cell.angle_beta   90.00
_cell.angle_gamma   90.00
#
_symmetry.space_group_name_H-M   'P 1'
#
loop_
_entity.id
_entity.type
_entity.pdbx_description
1 polymer ?
#
loop_
_entity_poly.entity_id
_entity_poly.type
_entity_poly.pdbx_seq_one_letter_code
_entity_poly.pdbx_strand_id
1 'polypeptide(L)'
;MTNPTGALCVPTPSRRQLAWHAMEYYGFVHFTVNTFTDREWGYGDESPDVFAPTDFDADQIAGAAADGGMAGLILTCKHHDGFCLWPSRYTDHSVRHSAWRSGQGDVVRELSDACRERSLRFGVYLSPWDRNHRSYGSPDYLRYYRNQLEELTSEY
;
A
#
# COMPACT_ATOMS: atom_id res chain seq x y z
N MET A 1 2.06 -14.37 -55.47
CA MET A 1 1.46 -15.25 -54.45
C MET A 1 1.15 -14.41 -53.23
N THR A 2 -0.10 -13.99 -53.09
CA THR A 2 -0.61 -13.15 -51.99
C THR A 2 -0.93 -14.04 -50.80
N ASN A 3 -0.33 -13.75 -49.65
CA ASN A 3 -0.62 -14.43 -48.39
C ASN A 3 -2.05 -14.01 -47.95
N PRO A 4 -3.06 -14.90 -47.95
CA PRO A 4 -4.42 -14.51 -47.62
C PRO A 4 -4.57 -14.46 -46.09
N THR A 5 -5.06 -13.33 -45.58
CA THR A 5 -5.41 -13.09 -44.17
C THR A 5 -4.29 -13.30 -43.14
N GLY A 6 -3.25 -12.48 -43.21
CA GLY A 6 -2.36 -12.28 -42.06
C GLY A 6 -3.10 -11.47 -40.98
N ALA A 7 -3.85 -12.14 -40.10
CA ALA A 7 -4.43 -11.49 -38.93
C ALA A 7 -3.30 -10.81 -38.15
N LEU A 8 -3.43 -9.50 -37.92
CA LEU A 8 -2.49 -8.76 -37.08
C LEU A 8 -2.45 -9.44 -35.71
N CYS A 9 -1.27 -9.93 -35.32
CA CYS A 9 -1.02 -10.41 -33.96
C CYS A 9 -1.01 -9.18 -33.04
N VAL A 10 -2.19 -8.78 -32.60
CA VAL A 10 -2.37 -7.67 -31.67
C VAL A 10 -2.12 -8.16 -30.23
N PRO A 11 -1.50 -7.34 -29.36
CA PRO A 11 -1.32 -7.71 -27.96
C PRO A 11 -2.67 -8.08 -27.32
N THR A 12 -2.73 -9.24 -26.68
CA THR A 12 -3.89 -9.68 -25.90
C THR A 12 -3.59 -9.57 -24.41
N PRO A 13 -4.60 -9.30 -23.56
CA PRO A 13 -4.39 -9.20 -22.13
C PRO A 13 -4.05 -10.57 -21.54
N SER A 14 -3.06 -10.60 -20.66
CA SER A 14 -2.79 -11.76 -19.82
C SER A 14 -3.96 -12.05 -18.89
N ARG A 15 -4.02 -13.27 -18.34
CA ARG A 15 -5.07 -13.68 -17.38
C ARG A 15 -5.19 -12.73 -16.18
N ARG A 16 -4.06 -12.20 -15.68
CA ARG A 16 -4.08 -11.24 -14.56
C ARG A 16 -4.66 -9.88 -14.94
N GLN A 17 -4.43 -9.42 -16.17
CA GLN A 17 -5.00 -8.17 -16.67
C GLN A 17 -6.51 -8.30 -16.88
N LEU A 18 -6.99 -9.44 -17.39
CA LEU A 18 -8.43 -9.72 -17.50
C LEU A 18 -9.09 -9.80 -16.12
N ALA A 19 -8.44 -10.46 -15.15
CA ALA A 19 -8.95 -10.53 -13.78
C ALA A 19 -9.03 -9.17 -13.08
N TRP A 20 -8.03 -8.29 -13.29
CA TRP A 20 -8.07 -6.90 -12.83
C TRP A 20 -9.15 -6.10 -13.56
N HIS A 21 -9.27 -6.25 -14.88
CA HIS A 21 -10.27 -5.53 -15.67
C HIS A 21 -11.70 -5.83 -15.20
N ALA A 22 -11.97 -7.10 -14.86
CA ALA A 22 -13.25 -7.54 -14.31
C ALA A 22 -13.55 -7.02 -12.89
N MET A 23 -12.60 -6.38 -12.20
CA MET A 23 -12.86 -5.73 -10.91
C MET A 23 -13.65 -4.42 -11.09
N GLU A 24 -13.47 -3.75 -12.23
CA GLU A 24 -14.12 -2.48 -12.64
C GLU A 24 -13.88 -1.27 -11.72
N TYR A 25 -14.17 -1.40 -10.43
CA TYR A 25 -14.16 -0.34 -9.43
C TYR A 25 -13.52 -0.82 -8.12
N TYR A 26 -12.54 -0.07 -7.63
CA TYR A 26 -11.84 -0.33 -6.37
C TYR A 26 -11.30 0.97 -5.78
N GLY A 27 -11.09 0.99 -4.46
CA GLY A 27 -10.69 2.20 -3.73
C GLY A 27 -9.19 2.33 -3.53
N PHE A 28 -8.77 3.57 -3.27
CA PHE A 28 -7.40 3.90 -2.85
C PHE A 28 -7.47 4.61 -1.50
N VAL A 29 -6.80 4.03 -0.49
CA VAL A 29 -6.74 4.58 0.87
C VAL A 29 -5.38 5.26 1.05
N HIS A 30 -5.36 6.59 1.04
CA HIS A 30 -4.19 7.38 1.43
C HIS A 30 -4.25 7.68 2.92
N PHE A 31 -3.33 7.08 3.66
CA PHE A 31 -3.19 7.26 5.10
C PHE A 31 -1.71 7.14 5.47
N THR A 32 -1.17 8.09 6.21
CA THR A 32 0.22 8.14 6.70
C THR A 32 0.36 9.29 7.71
N VAL A 33 1.57 9.61 8.17
CA VAL A 33 1.90 10.80 8.99
C VAL A 33 1.41 12.11 8.35
N ASN A 34 1.27 12.16 7.03
CA ASN A 34 0.77 13.32 6.29
C ASN A 34 -0.67 13.69 6.66
N THR A 35 -1.50 12.69 7.00
CA THR A 35 -2.87 12.90 7.51
C THR A 35 -2.89 13.73 8.78
N PHE A 36 -1.85 13.65 9.60
CA PHE A 36 -1.73 14.33 10.89
C PHE A 36 -0.91 15.63 10.81
N THR A 37 -0.26 15.88 9.68
CA THR A 37 0.53 17.10 9.44
C THR A 37 -0.11 18.05 8.43
N ASP A 38 -1.31 17.72 7.94
CA ASP A 38 -2.04 18.47 6.91
C ASP A 38 -1.19 18.69 5.64
N ARG A 39 -0.63 17.59 5.13
CA ARG A 39 0.24 17.61 3.94
C ARG A 39 -0.25 16.61 2.91
N GLU A 40 -0.03 16.96 1.65
CA GLU A 40 -0.09 15.98 0.56
C GLU A 40 1.20 15.16 0.55
N TRP A 41 2.36 15.83 0.60
CA TRP A 41 3.68 15.20 0.59
C TRP A 41 4.50 15.62 1.81
N GLY A 42 4.70 14.69 2.76
CA GLY A 42 5.62 14.88 3.87
C GLY A 42 7.09 14.97 3.43
N TYR A 43 7.91 15.56 4.29
CA TYR A 43 9.32 15.83 4.00
C TYR A 43 10.24 14.64 4.32
N GLY A 44 9.74 13.65 5.07
CA GLY A 44 10.47 12.47 5.52
C GLY A 44 11.18 12.67 6.86
N ASP A 45 10.97 13.81 7.52
CA ASP A 45 11.50 14.14 8.85
C ASP A 45 10.40 14.19 9.92
N GLU A 46 9.17 13.80 9.57
CA GLU A 46 8.06 13.69 10.50
C GLU A 46 8.41 12.74 11.66
N SER A 47 8.08 13.14 12.90
CA SER A 47 8.22 12.23 14.03
C SER A 47 7.21 11.08 13.90
N PRO A 48 7.62 9.81 14.11
CA PRO A 48 6.68 8.68 14.20
C PRO A 48 5.52 8.91 15.18
N ASP A 49 5.73 9.67 16.25
CA ASP A 49 4.69 9.98 17.25
C ASP A 49 3.58 10.90 16.75
N VAL A 50 3.77 11.54 15.60
CA VAL A 50 2.69 12.31 14.94
C VAL A 50 1.63 11.37 14.37
N PHE A 51 1.98 10.10 14.10
CA PHE A 51 1.01 9.08 13.75
C PHE A 51 0.22 8.65 14.99
N ALA A 52 -0.93 9.30 15.21
CA ALA A 52 -1.73 9.12 16.42
C ALA A 52 -3.25 9.10 16.12
N PRO A 53 -3.75 8.15 15.32
CA PRO A 53 -5.20 8.00 15.15
C PRO A 53 -5.85 7.57 16.47
N THR A 54 -6.95 8.23 16.82
CA THR A 54 -7.65 8.00 18.10
C THR A 54 -8.68 6.89 18.04
N ASP A 55 -9.26 6.64 16.85
CA ASP A 55 -10.37 5.70 16.64
C ASP A 55 -10.23 5.02 15.26
N PHE A 56 -9.02 4.55 14.94
CA PHE A 56 -8.77 3.82 13.70
C PHE A 56 -9.53 2.49 13.72
N ASP A 57 -10.35 2.27 12.70
CA ASP A 57 -11.15 1.07 12.51
C ASP A 57 -11.06 0.60 11.05
N ALA A 58 -10.33 -0.48 10.82
CA ALA A 58 -10.20 -1.09 9.50
C ALA A 58 -11.50 -1.72 8.99
N ASP A 59 -12.34 -2.24 9.89
CA ASP A 59 -13.63 -2.85 9.54
C ASP A 59 -14.61 -1.80 9.06
N GLN A 60 -14.57 -0.59 9.63
CA GLN A 60 -15.36 0.54 9.16
C GLN A 60 -14.97 0.90 7.72
N ILE A 61 -13.67 1.01 7.43
CA ILE A 61 -13.16 1.38 6.10
C ILE A 61 -13.52 0.31 5.06
N ALA A 62 -13.23 -0.95 5.36
CA ALA A 62 -13.53 -2.06 4.48
C ALA A 62 -15.05 -2.27 4.34
N GLY A 63 -15.82 -2.03 5.40
CA GLY A 63 -17.28 -2.06 5.39
C GLY A 63 -17.86 -1.02 4.43
N ALA A 64 -17.44 0.24 4.56
CA ALA A 64 -17.87 1.31 3.66
C ALA A 64 -17.50 1.03 2.20
N ALA A 65 -16.32 0.44 1.95
CA ALA A 65 -15.92 0.05 0.60
C ALA A 65 -16.79 -1.07 0.01
N ALA A 66 -17.10 -2.09 0.81
CA ALA A 66 -17.98 -3.19 0.41
C ALA A 66 -19.41 -2.70 0.14
N ASP A 67 -19.97 -1.88 1.04
CA ASP A 67 -21.30 -1.28 0.88
C ASP A 67 -21.36 -0.34 -0.33
N GLY A 68 -20.24 0.31 -0.66
CA GLY A 68 -20.05 1.13 -1.86
C GLY A 68 -19.86 0.33 -3.15
N GLY A 69 -19.83 -1.01 -3.11
CA GLY A 69 -19.69 -1.86 -4.28
C GLY A 69 -18.27 -1.93 -4.85
N MET A 70 -17.24 -1.58 -4.07
CA MET A 70 -15.85 -1.74 -4.51
C MET A 70 -15.45 -3.21 -4.53
N ALA A 71 -14.61 -3.60 -5.49
CA ALA A 71 -14.05 -4.95 -5.58
C ALA A 71 -12.76 -5.13 -4.73
N GLY A 72 -12.22 -4.04 -4.18
CA GLY A 72 -11.01 -4.06 -3.39
C GLY A 72 -10.53 -2.68 -2.94
N LEU A 73 -9.46 -2.68 -2.15
CA LEU A 73 -8.78 -1.49 -1.64
C LEU A 73 -7.27 -1.59 -1.87
N ILE A 74 -6.65 -0.47 -2.24
CA ILE A 74 -5.19 -0.30 -2.29
C ILE A 74 -4.76 0.67 -1.18
N LEU A 75 -3.90 0.23 -0.26
CA LEU A 75 -3.43 1.03 0.86
C LEU A 75 -2.04 1.63 0.59
N THR A 76 -1.82 2.90 0.95
CA THR A 76 -0.48 3.49 1.03
C THR A 76 0.34 2.92 2.19
N CYS A 77 0.78 1.66 2.09
CA CYS A 77 1.63 1.00 3.10
C CYS A 77 2.87 1.85 3.42
N LYS A 78 3.45 2.50 2.41
CA LYS A 78 4.46 3.56 2.55
C LYS A 78 4.25 4.62 1.48
N HIS A 79 4.18 5.89 1.88
CA HIS A 79 4.09 7.03 0.97
C HIS A 79 5.47 7.69 0.74
N HIS A 80 5.52 8.85 0.07
CA HIS A 80 6.78 9.53 -0.27
C HIS A 80 7.59 9.98 0.96
N ASP A 81 6.93 10.30 2.06
CA ASP A 81 7.56 10.58 3.36
C ASP A 81 8.40 9.41 3.87
N GLY A 82 8.06 8.17 3.51
CA GLY A 82 8.80 6.97 3.88
C GLY A 82 8.30 6.29 5.15
N PHE A 83 7.27 6.83 5.82
CA PHE A 83 6.70 6.21 7.02
C PHE A 83 5.98 4.92 6.68
N CYS A 84 6.35 3.82 7.34
CA CYS A 84 5.78 2.50 7.08
C CYS A 84 4.61 2.20 8.03
N LEU A 85 3.46 1.87 7.46
CA LEU A 85 2.21 1.54 8.17
C LEU A 85 2.18 0.12 8.78
N TRP A 86 3.24 -0.65 8.60
CA TRP A 86 3.45 -1.96 9.21
C TRP A 86 4.79 -1.95 9.99
N PRO A 87 5.00 -2.86 10.96
CA PRO A 87 6.22 -2.90 11.76
C PRO A 87 7.39 -3.52 10.98
N SER A 88 7.79 -2.89 9.87
CA SER A 88 8.88 -3.35 8.99
C SER A 88 10.17 -3.59 9.77
N ARG A 89 10.86 -4.70 9.47
CA ARG A 89 12.15 -5.04 10.11
C ARG A 89 13.31 -4.17 9.60
N TYR A 90 13.08 -3.38 8.58
CA TYR A 90 14.14 -2.68 7.83
C TYR A 90 14.21 -1.18 8.07
N THR A 91 13.31 -0.61 8.88
CA THR A 91 13.32 0.82 9.23
C THR A 91 12.69 1.09 10.59
N ASP A 92 13.25 2.07 11.31
CA ASP A 92 12.65 2.60 12.53
C ASP A 92 11.54 3.62 12.22
N HIS A 93 11.47 4.15 10.99
CA HIS A 93 10.46 5.10 10.56
C HIS A 93 9.16 4.37 10.17
N SER A 94 8.50 3.80 11.18
CA SER A 94 7.31 2.97 11.05
C SER A 94 6.41 3.05 12.28
N VAL A 95 5.21 2.48 12.19
CA VAL A 95 4.25 2.35 13.30
C VAL A 95 4.85 1.70 14.55
N ARG A 96 5.88 0.85 14.41
CA ARG A 96 6.61 0.22 15.54
C ARG A 96 7.21 1.25 16.51
N HIS A 97 7.53 2.45 16.04
CA HIS A 97 8.11 3.52 16.84
C HIS A 97 7.15 4.69 17.05
N SER A 98 5.86 4.52 16.77
CA SER A 98 4.82 5.49 17.11
C SER A 98 4.18 5.15 18.47
N ALA A 99 3.60 6.15 19.12
CA ALA A 99 2.76 5.94 20.30
C ALA A 99 1.44 5.17 20.00
N TRP A 100 1.01 5.10 18.73
CA TRP A 100 -0.22 4.41 18.34
C TRP A 100 -0.16 2.92 18.67
N ARG A 101 -1.19 2.42 19.36
CA ARG A 101 -1.27 1.05 19.91
C ARG A 101 0.01 0.64 20.67
N SER A 102 0.67 1.59 21.35
CA SER A 102 1.92 1.36 22.07
C SER A 102 3.04 0.76 21.19
N GLY A 103 3.10 1.16 19.93
CA GLY A 103 4.05 0.66 18.93
C GLY A 103 3.81 -0.79 18.49
N GLN A 104 2.66 -1.39 18.82
CA GLN A 104 2.28 -2.75 18.45
C GLN A 104 1.26 -2.80 17.30
N GLY A 105 0.88 -1.65 16.75
CA GLY A 105 -0.10 -1.58 15.68
C GLY A 105 0.47 -2.01 14.32
N ASP A 106 -0.42 -2.51 13.47
CA ASP A 106 -0.12 -2.88 12.08
C ASP A 106 -1.36 -2.57 11.23
N VAL A 107 -1.36 -1.41 10.58
CA VAL A 107 -2.49 -0.96 9.75
C VAL A 107 -2.66 -1.86 8.53
N VAL A 108 -1.55 -2.39 8.00
CA VAL A 108 -1.58 -3.28 6.83
C VAL A 108 -2.27 -4.58 7.21
N ARG A 109 -1.95 -5.16 8.37
CA ARG A 109 -2.64 -6.35 8.91
C ARG A 109 -4.12 -6.09 9.08
N GLU A 110 -4.46 -5.07 9.88
CA GLU A 110 -5.85 -4.74 10.23
C GLU A 110 -6.71 -4.55 8.97
N LEU A 111 -6.22 -3.79 7.97
CA LEU A 111 -6.98 -3.56 6.73
C LEU A 111 -7.00 -4.77 5.79
N SER A 112 -5.91 -5.53 5.69
CA SER A 112 -5.86 -6.73 4.85
C SER A 112 -6.81 -7.82 5.35
N ASP A 113 -6.90 -8.01 6.67
CA ASP A 113 -7.79 -8.98 7.30
C ASP A 113 -9.26 -8.53 7.14
N ALA A 114 -9.57 -7.26 7.41
CA ALA A 114 -10.92 -6.70 7.20
C ALA A 114 -11.38 -6.81 5.73
N CYS A 115 -10.47 -6.58 4.77
CA CYS A 115 -10.77 -6.80 3.35
C CYS A 115 -11.09 -8.28 3.07
N ARG A 116 -10.30 -9.21 3.63
CA ARG A 116 -10.50 -10.65 3.45
C ARG A 116 -11.86 -11.11 3.98
N GLU A 117 -12.24 -10.66 5.17
CA GLU A 117 -13.54 -10.98 5.79
C GLU A 117 -14.73 -10.51 4.94
N ARG A 118 -14.55 -9.41 4.20
CA ARG A 118 -15.58 -8.81 3.34
C ARG A 118 -15.47 -9.20 1.87
N SER A 119 -14.63 -10.18 1.53
CA SER A 119 -14.37 -10.61 0.15
C SER A 119 -13.86 -9.49 -0.78
N LEU A 120 -13.22 -8.46 -0.22
CA LEU A 120 -12.52 -7.42 -0.95
C LEU A 120 -11.10 -7.88 -1.28
N ARG A 121 -10.63 -7.56 -2.49
CA ARG A 121 -9.21 -7.71 -2.81
C ARG A 121 -8.39 -6.65 -2.06
N PHE A 122 -7.22 -7.04 -1.57
CA PHE A 122 -6.27 -6.11 -0.95
C PHE A 122 -5.08 -5.88 -1.88
N GLY A 123 -4.65 -4.63 -1.98
CA GLY A 123 -3.47 -4.21 -2.74
C GLY A 123 -2.60 -3.27 -1.92
N VAL A 124 -1.31 -3.23 -2.27
CA VAL A 124 -0.31 -2.41 -1.58
C VAL A 124 0.22 -1.33 -2.51
N TYR A 125 0.33 -0.13 -1.98
CA TYR A 125 1.14 0.94 -2.54
C TYR A 125 2.39 1.10 -1.66
N LEU A 126 3.55 0.91 -2.28
CA LEU A 126 4.85 1.11 -1.67
C LEU A 126 5.58 2.15 -2.52
N SER A 127 5.72 3.37 -2.03
CA SER A 127 6.38 4.44 -2.78
C SER A 127 7.84 4.07 -3.11
N PRO A 128 8.23 4.07 -4.40
CA PRO A 128 9.63 3.95 -4.77
C PRO A 128 10.45 5.15 -4.31
N TRP A 129 9.89 6.35 -4.37
CA TRP A 129 10.51 7.57 -3.84
C TRP A 129 10.37 7.62 -2.33
N ASP A 130 11.48 7.67 -1.61
CA ASP A 130 11.51 7.67 -0.16
C ASP A 130 12.35 8.86 0.32
N ARG A 131 11.69 9.79 1.00
CA ARG A 131 12.29 11.05 1.47
C ARG A 131 12.93 10.91 2.85
N ASN A 132 12.72 9.79 3.54
CA ASN A 132 13.32 9.51 4.86
C ASN A 132 14.62 8.68 4.74
N HIS A 133 14.65 7.68 3.86
CA HIS A 133 15.73 6.69 3.86
C HIS A 133 17.05 7.30 3.33
N ARG A 134 18.08 7.33 4.18
CA ARG A 134 19.40 7.96 3.88
C ARG A 134 20.08 7.46 2.62
N SER A 135 19.90 6.19 2.28
CA SER A 135 20.49 5.58 1.08
C SER A 135 19.66 5.76 -0.19
N TYR A 136 18.53 6.49 -0.15
CA TYR A 136 17.71 6.72 -1.34
C TYR A 136 18.56 7.28 -2.49
N GLY A 137 18.39 6.70 -3.69
CA GLY A 137 19.23 6.99 -4.86
C GLY A 137 20.48 6.12 -5.00
N SER A 138 20.76 5.21 -4.06
CA SER A 138 21.88 4.26 -4.14
C SER A 138 21.42 2.81 -4.43
N PRO A 139 22.33 1.93 -4.87
CA PRO A 139 22.03 0.50 -5.02
C PRO A 139 21.57 -0.19 -3.73
N ASP A 140 22.03 0.27 -2.55
CA ASP A 140 21.61 -0.31 -1.27
C ASP A 140 20.12 -0.07 -0.99
N TYR A 141 19.56 1.06 -1.45
CA TYR A 141 18.13 1.31 -1.34
C TYR A 141 17.29 0.29 -2.14
N LEU A 142 17.80 -0.26 -3.24
CA LEU A 142 17.08 -1.30 -3.98
C LEU A 142 16.93 -2.58 -3.15
N ARG A 143 17.92 -2.93 -2.33
CA ARG A 143 17.82 -4.07 -1.41
C ARG A 143 16.81 -3.78 -0.30
N TYR A 144 16.86 -2.59 0.30
CA TYR A 144 15.87 -2.14 1.29
C TYR A 144 14.44 -2.20 0.73
N TYR A 145 14.21 -1.61 -0.45
CA TYR A 145 12.89 -1.58 -1.10
C TYR A 145 12.36 -2.98 -1.42
N ARG A 146 13.21 -3.87 -1.94
CA ARG A 146 12.82 -5.26 -2.24
C ARG A 146 12.50 -6.06 -1.00
N ASN A 147 13.24 -5.84 0.09
CA ASN A 147 12.96 -6.49 1.36
C ASN A 147 11.59 -6.06 1.94
N GLN A 148 11.25 -4.77 1.84
CA GLN A 148 9.92 -4.28 2.23
C GLN A 148 8.82 -4.83 1.33
N LEU A 149 9.08 -4.94 0.01
CA LEU A 149 8.15 -5.56 -0.91
C LEU A 149 7.92 -7.05 -0.58
N GLU A 150 8.96 -7.78 -0.17
CA GLU A 150 8.86 -9.17 0.27
C GLU A 150 7.99 -9.27 1.54
N GLU A 151 8.21 -8.43 2.55
CA GLU A 151 7.34 -8.37 3.75
C GLU A 151 5.86 -8.19 3.37
N LEU A 152 5.56 -7.20 2.53
CA LEU A 152 4.19 -6.88 2.13
C LEU A 152 3.53 -7.94 1.25
N THR A 153 4.30 -8.75 0.51
CA THR A 153 3.75 -9.73 -0.45
C THR A 153 3.81 -11.17 0.03
N SER A 154 4.46 -11.43 1.16
CA SER A 154 4.56 -12.77 1.74
C SER A 154 3.83 -12.92 3.07
N GLU A 155 3.57 -11.82 3.80
CA GLU A 155 3.02 -11.87 5.15
C GLU A 155 1.53 -11.49 5.23
N TYR A 156 0.93 -10.86 4.21
CA TYR A 156 -0.43 -10.29 4.24
C TYR A 156 -1.38 -10.92 3.20
#